data_AF-A0A4Q9YRN2-F1
#
_entry.id   AF-A0A4Q9YRN2-F1
#
_cell.length_a   1.000
_cell.length_b   1.000
_cell.length_c   1.000
_cell.angle_alpha   90.00
_cell.angle_beta   90.00
_cell.angle_gamma   90.00
#
_symmetry.space_group_name_H-M   'P 1'
#
loop_
_entity.id
_entity.type
_entity.pdbx_description
1 polymer ?
#
loop_
_entity_poly.entity_id
_entity_poly.type
_entity_poly.pdbx_seq_one_letter_code
_entity_poly.pdbx_strand_id
1 'polypeptide(L)'
;MKQNVFLFLAIMQFISCNTTKQKNIADENCYIVLNSVSNVISVGDKRDVCLTQMIDEVRNGKKVDAENLKKLQNLQKEINKRLLESLKNLETESAKNKNEKIFDVSIQYLKKIQNMERQFPILISDMSDDIPENNSRYSDSIAISTKEIEKFYVLYRDTMHQYLEVHNINDRKFDSIQAVVDKKYKT
;
A
#
# COMPACT_ATOMS: atom_id res chain seq x y z
N MET A 1 -46.37 2.44 -12.04
CA MET A 1 -45.59 2.36 -10.79
C MET A 1 -45.40 0.91 -10.29
N LYS A 2 -45.06 -0.05 -11.16
CA LYS A 2 -44.80 -1.46 -10.77
C LYS A 2 -43.62 -2.14 -11.51
N GLN A 3 -42.97 -1.48 -12.48
CA GLN A 3 -41.83 -2.06 -13.21
C GLN A 3 -40.47 -1.84 -12.53
N ASN A 4 -40.32 -0.81 -11.69
CA ASN A 4 -39.03 -0.53 -11.03
C ASN A 4 -38.78 -1.34 -9.75
N VAL A 5 -39.81 -1.96 -9.17
CA VAL A 5 -39.66 -2.80 -7.97
C VAL A 5 -39.15 -4.20 -8.33
N PHE A 6 -39.52 -4.73 -9.50
CA PHE A 6 -39.02 -6.03 -9.98
C PHE A 6 -37.56 -5.97 -10.44
N LEU A 7 -37.11 -4.84 -11.02
CA LEU A 7 -35.69 -4.67 -11.37
C LEU A 7 -34.82 -4.54 -10.12
N PHE A 8 -35.31 -3.88 -9.07
CA PHE A 8 -34.59 -3.77 -7.79
C PHE A 8 -34.58 -5.10 -7.01
N LEU A 9 -35.67 -5.88 -7.06
CA LEU A 9 -35.72 -7.23 -6.48
C LEU A 9 -34.86 -8.23 -7.26
N ALA A 10 -34.74 -8.11 -8.59
CA ALA A 10 -33.84 -8.94 -9.40
C ALA A 10 -32.36 -8.62 -9.12
N ILE A 11 -32.02 -7.35 -8.89
CA ILE A 11 -30.66 -6.93 -8.50
C ILE A 11 -30.37 -7.35 -7.05
N MET A 12 -31.34 -7.23 -6.14
CA MET A 12 -31.18 -7.68 -4.74
C MET A 12 -31.16 -9.21 -4.61
N GLN A 13 -31.84 -9.95 -5.50
CA GLN A 13 -31.71 -11.40 -5.60
C GLN A 13 -30.37 -11.82 -6.22
N PHE A 14 -29.75 -11.01 -7.08
CA PHE A 14 -28.36 -11.22 -7.51
C PHE A 14 -27.33 -10.93 -6.40
N ILE A 15 -27.65 -10.02 -5.47
CA ILE A 15 -26.86 -9.79 -4.25
C ILE A 15 -27.12 -10.90 -3.20
N SER A 16 -28.23 -11.64 -3.30
CA SER A 16 -28.67 -12.65 -2.33
C SER A 16 -28.58 -14.12 -2.80
N CYS A 17 -28.26 -14.42 -4.07
CA CYS A 17 -28.20 -15.79 -4.59
C CYS A 17 -26.88 -16.05 -5.34
N ASN A 18 -25.81 -16.20 -4.55
CA ASN A 18 -24.83 -17.31 -4.63
C ASN A 18 -23.64 -17.07 -3.70
N THR A 19 -23.87 -16.50 -2.52
CA THR A 19 -23.03 -16.77 -1.34
C THR A 19 -23.35 -18.16 -0.80
N THR A 20 -23.22 -19.18 -1.66
CA THR A 20 -23.01 -20.54 -1.21
C THR A 20 -21.59 -20.58 -0.69
N LYS A 21 -21.49 -20.69 0.64
CA LYS A 21 -20.28 -20.85 1.44
C LYS A 21 -19.29 -21.85 0.83
N GLN A 22 -18.43 -21.37 -0.05
CA GLN A 22 -17.03 -21.74 -0.14
C GLN A 22 -16.31 -20.41 -0.33
N LYS A 23 -15.85 -19.82 0.77
CA LYS A 23 -14.90 -18.70 0.73
C LYS A 23 -13.68 -19.27 -0.01
N ASN A 24 -13.50 -18.90 -1.28
CA ASN A 24 -12.42 -19.43 -2.07
C ASN A 24 -11.13 -18.95 -1.40
N ILE A 25 -10.26 -19.88 -1.00
CA ILE A 25 -8.98 -19.60 -0.34
C ILE A 25 -8.19 -18.57 -1.16
N ALA A 26 -8.32 -18.59 -2.49
CA ALA A 26 -7.68 -17.61 -3.35
C ALA A 26 -8.19 -16.17 -3.19
N ASP A 27 -9.50 -15.99 -3.00
CA ASP A 27 -10.07 -14.65 -2.76
C ASP A 27 -9.58 -14.09 -1.42
N GLU A 28 -9.51 -14.97 -0.41
CA GLU A 28 -9.03 -14.61 0.92
C GLU A 28 -7.54 -14.26 0.90
N ASN A 29 -6.72 -15.06 0.23
CA ASN A 29 -5.30 -14.79 0.05
C ASN A 29 -5.07 -13.46 -0.69
N CYS A 30 -5.82 -13.22 -1.78
CA CYS A 30 -5.79 -11.95 -2.52
C CYS A 30 -6.16 -10.77 -1.60
N TYR A 31 -7.26 -10.88 -0.85
CA TYR A 31 -7.69 -9.86 0.10
C TYR A 31 -6.63 -9.58 1.18
N ILE A 32 -6.05 -10.63 1.78
CA ILE A 32 -5.03 -10.49 2.84
C ILE A 32 -3.82 -9.73 2.31
N VAL A 33 -3.35 -10.09 1.12
CA VAL A 33 -2.20 -9.45 0.47
C VAL A 33 -2.50 -7.99 0.15
N LEU A 34 -3.60 -7.73 -0.57
CA LEU A 34 -4.00 -6.36 -0.93
C LEU A 34 -4.19 -5.49 0.30
N ASN A 35 -4.86 -6.01 1.34
CA ASN A 35 -5.05 -5.29 2.59
C ASN A 35 -3.71 -4.99 3.26
N SER A 36 -2.80 -5.95 3.35
CA SER A 36 -1.49 -5.78 4.01
C SER A 36 -0.61 -4.75 3.30
N VAL A 37 -0.60 -4.76 1.97
CA VAL A 37 0.15 -3.79 1.16
C VAL A 37 -0.51 -2.41 1.23
N SER A 38 -1.83 -2.31 1.02
CA SER A 38 -2.57 -1.03 1.05
C SER A 38 -2.53 -0.36 2.43
N ASN A 39 -2.46 -1.15 3.50
CA ASN A 39 -2.29 -0.65 4.86
C ASN A 39 -1.06 0.25 4.99
N VAL A 40 0.04 -0.12 4.33
CA VAL A 40 1.30 0.64 4.35
C VAL A 40 1.27 1.77 3.34
N ILE A 41 0.90 1.47 2.09
CA ILE A 41 0.92 2.45 0.98
C ILE A 41 0.00 3.64 1.25
N SER A 42 -1.18 3.42 1.83
CA SER A 42 -2.11 4.52 2.13
C SER A 42 -1.53 5.60 3.08
N VAL A 43 -0.59 5.24 3.95
CA VAL A 43 0.12 6.23 4.79
C VAL A 43 1.30 6.82 4.05
N GLY A 44 1.97 6.02 3.21
CA GLY A 44 2.98 6.49 2.26
C GLY A 44 2.45 7.61 1.36
N ASP A 45 1.28 7.44 0.76
CA ASP A 45 0.66 8.46 -0.09
C ASP A 45 0.40 9.77 0.69
N LYS A 46 -0.11 9.66 1.92
CA LYS A 46 -0.32 10.83 2.81
C LYS A 46 1.00 11.52 3.15
N ARG A 47 2.08 10.75 3.30
CA ARG A 47 3.44 11.26 3.56
C ARG A 47 4.02 11.96 2.34
N ASP A 48 3.85 11.39 1.15
CA ASP A 48 4.42 11.92 -0.08
C ASP A 48 3.79 13.26 -0.47
N VAL A 49 2.49 13.45 -0.17
CA VAL A 49 1.84 14.77 -0.24
C VAL A 49 2.51 15.78 0.70
N CYS A 50 2.78 15.38 1.95
CA CYS A 50 3.44 16.24 2.94
C CYS A 50 4.88 16.59 2.53
N LEU A 51 5.64 15.60 2.04
CA LEU A 51 7.00 15.81 1.52
C LEU A 51 7.02 16.78 0.35
N THR A 52 6.09 16.62 -0.60
CA THR A 52 6.02 17.48 -1.79
C THR A 52 5.79 18.94 -1.39
N GLN A 53 4.89 19.18 -0.44
CA GLN A 53 4.64 20.51 0.11
C GLN A 53 5.90 21.11 0.75
N MET A 54 6.64 20.34 1.57
CA MET A 54 7.86 20.81 2.23
C MET A 54 9.00 21.07 1.22
N ILE A 55 9.16 20.21 0.21
CA ILE A 55 10.14 20.43 -0.87
C ILE A 55 9.84 21.72 -1.62
N ASP A 56 8.57 21.99 -1.92
CA ASP A 56 8.16 23.23 -2.59
C ASP A 56 8.35 24.47 -1.71
N GLU A 57 8.17 24.37 -0.39
CA GLU A 57 8.54 25.45 0.56
C GLU A 57 10.03 25.79 0.44
N VAL A 58 10.90 24.78 0.59
CA VAL A 58 12.36 24.94 0.51
C VAL A 58 12.78 25.52 -0.85
N ARG A 59 12.23 25.00 -1.95
CA ARG A 59 12.52 25.50 -3.32
C ARG A 59 12.15 26.96 -3.51
N ASN A 60 11.11 27.43 -2.84
CA ASN A 60 10.67 28.81 -2.89
C ASN A 60 11.36 29.71 -1.85
N GLY A 61 12.42 29.23 -1.20
CA GLY A 61 13.18 29.98 -0.18
C GLY A 61 12.37 30.22 1.10
N LYS A 62 11.32 29.44 1.33
CA LYS A 62 10.55 29.48 2.57
C LYS A 62 11.17 28.52 3.57
N LYS A 63 11.16 28.92 4.83
CA LYS A 63 11.50 28.03 5.94
C LYS A 63 10.44 26.93 6.02
N VAL A 64 10.90 25.68 6.19
CA VAL A 64 10.02 24.53 6.43
C VAL A 64 9.18 24.76 7.68
N ASP A 65 7.88 24.54 7.55
CA ASP A 65 6.97 24.66 8.68
C ASP A 65 7.17 23.52 9.70
N ALA A 66 7.20 23.90 10.99
CA ALA A 66 7.46 22.96 12.08
C ALA A 66 6.31 21.97 12.31
N GLU A 67 5.07 22.34 12.00
CA GLU A 67 3.91 21.43 12.07
C GLU A 67 3.97 20.41 10.94
N ASN A 68 4.35 20.82 9.72
CA ASN A 68 4.59 19.93 8.59
C ASN A 68 5.70 18.92 8.90
N LEU A 69 6.81 19.37 9.50
CA LEU A 69 7.90 18.47 9.93
C LEU A 69 7.41 17.45 10.97
N LYS A 70 6.64 17.89 11.97
CA LYS A 70 6.06 16.99 12.99
C LYS A 70 5.08 15.99 12.38
N LYS A 71 4.26 16.42 11.42
CA LYS A 71 3.34 15.57 10.67
C LYS A 71 4.11 14.50 9.89
N LEU A 72 5.19 14.88 9.21
CA LEU A 72 6.05 13.97 8.48
C LEU A 72 6.66 12.90 9.40
N GLN A 73 7.18 13.30 10.56
CA GLN A 73 7.70 12.37 11.59
C GLN A 73 6.63 11.40 12.10
N ASN A 74 5.40 11.86 12.31
CA ASN A 74 4.30 11.01 12.77
C ASN A 74 3.91 9.98 11.69
N LEU A 75 3.79 10.41 10.44
CA LEU A 75 3.53 9.52 9.30
C LEU A 75 4.64 8.48 9.14
N GLN A 76 5.89 8.88 9.33
CA GLN A 76 7.03 7.96 9.31
C GLN A 76 6.94 6.87 10.38
N LYS A 77 6.58 7.25 11.62
CA LYS A 77 6.36 6.28 12.70
C LYS A 77 5.20 5.35 12.40
N GLU A 78 4.11 5.88 11.84
CA GLU A 78 2.93 5.10 11.48
C GLU A 78 3.21 4.10 10.36
N ILE A 79 3.95 4.48 9.31
CA ILE A 79 4.41 3.57 8.25
C ILE A 79 5.21 2.42 8.87
N ASN A 80 6.19 2.71 9.72
CA ASN A 80 7.00 1.67 10.38
C ASN A 80 6.16 0.73 11.24
N LYS A 81 5.18 1.26 11.98
CA LYS A 81 4.24 0.44 12.75
C LYS A 81 3.43 -0.48 11.84
N ARG A 82 2.83 0.06 10.78
CA ARG A 82 2.00 -0.70 9.84
C ARG A 82 2.81 -1.73 9.06
N LEU A 83 4.07 -1.43 8.72
CA LEU A 83 4.99 -2.40 8.12
C LEU A 83 5.20 -3.61 9.02
N LEU A 84 5.48 -3.40 10.31
CA LEU A 84 5.66 -4.50 11.27
C LEU A 84 4.41 -5.36 11.39
N GLU A 85 3.23 -4.74 11.49
CA GLU A 85 1.95 -5.45 11.58
C GLU A 85 1.64 -6.23 10.30
N SER A 86 1.77 -5.58 9.13
CA SER A 86 1.52 -6.20 7.83
C SER A 86 2.49 -7.34 7.53
N LEU A 87 3.79 -7.18 7.81
CA LEU A 87 4.79 -8.23 7.62
C LEU A 87 4.51 -9.44 8.51
N LYS A 88 4.24 -9.22 9.80
CA LYS A 88 3.90 -10.30 10.73
C LYS A 88 2.66 -11.08 10.26
N ASN A 89 1.63 -10.36 9.78
CA ASN A 89 0.42 -10.96 9.25
C ASN A 89 0.73 -11.81 8.01
N LEU A 90 1.44 -11.26 7.02
CA LEU A 90 1.79 -11.98 5.80
C LEU A 90 2.69 -13.19 6.06
N GLU A 91 3.66 -13.09 6.97
CA GLU A 91 4.52 -14.23 7.35
C GLU A 91 3.71 -15.35 8.02
N THR A 92 2.73 -14.98 8.86
CA THR A 92 1.81 -15.94 9.49
C THR A 92 0.91 -16.63 8.45
N GLU A 93 0.36 -15.87 7.49
CA GLU A 93 -0.53 -16.42 6.46
C GLU A 93 0.24 -17.21 5.39
N SER A 94 1.46 -16.80 5.05
CA SER A 94 2.38 -17.56 4.18
C SER A 94 2.71 -18.93 4.77
N ALA A 95 2.94 -19.01 6.09
CA ALA A 95 3.19 -20.29 6.75
C ALA A 95 2.02 -21.29 6.65
N LYS A 96 0.79 -20.78 6.55
CA LYS A 96 -0.43 -21.59 6.32
C LYS A 96 -0.64 -21.92 4.83
N ASN A 97 -0.15 -21.07 3.94
CA ASN A 97 -0.34 -21.12 2.49
C ASN A 97 0.99 -21.27 1.73
N LYS A 98 1.82 -22.24 2.11
CA LYS A 98 3.25 -22.35 1.71
C LYS A 98 3.55 -22.39 0.21
N ASN A 99 2.56 -22.62 -0.64
CA ASN A 99 2.72 -22.71 -2.09
C ASN A 99 2.29 -21.43 -2.83
N GLU A 100 1.84 -20.42 -2.09
CA GLU A 100 1.24 -19.21 -2.65
C GLU A 100 2.29 -18.10 -2.81
N LYS A 101 2.91 -18.07 -4.00
CA LYS A 101 3.96 -17.10 -4.39
C LYS A 101 3.59 -15.64 -4.13
N ILE A 102 2.29 -15.32 -4.17
CA ILE A 102 1.75 -13.99 -3.90
C ILE A 102 2.16 -13.47 -2.50
N PHE A 103 2.23 -14.32 -1.48
CA PHE A 103 2.68 -13.90 -0.15
C PHE A 103 4.17 -13.59 -0.13
N ASP A 104 5.01 -14.45 -0.70
CA ASP A 104 6.45 -14.28 -0.68
C ASP A 104 6.89 -12.99 -1.38
N VAL A 105 6.30 -12.71 -2.55
CA VAL A 105 6.58 -11.48 -3.30
C VAL A 105 6.10 -10.24 -2.53
N SER A 106 4.93 -10.32 -1.87
CA SER A 106 4.40 -9.22 -1.06
C SER A 106 5.26 -8.94 0.18
N ILE A 107 5.76 -9.98 0.84
CA ILE A 107 6.69 -9.88 1.98
C ILE A 107 7.99 -9.21 1.51
N GLN A 108 8.55 -9.64 0.38
CA GLN A 108 9.77 -9.04 -0.17
C GLN A 108 9.56 -7.56 -0.52
N TYR A 109 8.44 -7.23 -1.15
CA TYR A 109 8.08 -5.85 -1.45
C TYR A 109 8.00 -4.98 -0.19
N LEU A 110 7.27 -5.43 0.85
CA LEU A 110 7.19 -4.69 2.11
C LEU A 110 8.52 -4.61 2.86
N LYS A 111 9.38 -5.63 2.80
CA LYS A 111 10.74 -5.58 3.36
C LYS A 111 11.63 -4.56 2.65
N LYS A 112 11.44 -4.36 1.34
CA LYS A 112 12.16 -3.32 0.58
C LYS A 112 11.70 -1.92 0.97
N ILE A 113 10.39 -1.71 1.12
CA ILE A 113 9.86 -0.46 1.70
C ILE A 113 10.47 -0.24 3.09
N GLN A 114 10.41 -1.23 3.98
CA GLN A 114 11.01 -1.12 5.32
C GLN A 114 12.48 -0.73 5.31
N ASN A 115 13.27 -1.21 4.35
CA ASN A 115 14.67 -0.83 4.22
C ASN A 115 14.84 0.64 3.80
N MET A 116 14.02 1.12 2.86
CA MET A 116 13.99 2.55 2.49
C MET A 116 13.58 3.42 3.68
N GLU A 117 12.60 2.97 4.48
CA GLU A 117 12.12 3.71 5.65
C GLU A 117 13.19 3.99 6.72
N ARG A 118 14.30 3.23 6.72
CA ARG A 118 15.45 3.48 7.61
C ARG A 118 16.25 4.72 7.23
N GLN A 119 16.18 5.18 5.98
CA GLN A 119 16.88 6.37 5.50
C GLN A 119 16.11 7.65 5.77
N PHE A 120 14.80 7.53 6.00
CA PHE A 120 13.89 8.66 6.12
C PHE A 120 14.13 9.58 7.34
N PRO A 121 14.52 9.08 8.53
CA PRO A 121 14.86 9.96 9.65
C PRO A 121 16.00 10.94 9.35
N ILE A 122 16.94 10.54 8.51
CA ILE A 122 18.07 11.37 8.10
C ILE A 122 17.55 12.52 7.21
N LEU A 123 16.74 12.20 6.19
CA LEU A 123 16.07 13.18 5.33
C LEU A 123 15.30 14.24 6.15
N ILE A 124 14.57 13.82 7.19
CA ILE A 124 13.84 14.72 8.08
C ILE A 124 14.79 15.66 8.84
N SER A 125 15.91 15.14 9.34
CA SER A 125 16.92 15.95 10.03
C SER A 125 17.49 17.02 9.11
N ASP A 126 17.87 16.65 7.88
CA ASP A 126 18.49 17.59 6.94
C ASP A 126 17.52 18.69 6.48
N MET A 127 16.24 18.37 6.26
CA MET A 127 15.20 19.37 6.00
C MET A 127 15.01 20.35 7.17
N SER A 128 15.39 19.96 8.39
CA SER A 128 15.28 20.80 9.58
C SER A 128 16.48 21.76 9.72
N ASP A 129 17.65 21.37 9.21
CA ASP A 129 18.90 22.11 9.36
C ASP A 129 19.14 23.15 8.25
N ASP A 130 18.33 23.14 7.18
CA ASP A 130 18.33 24.09 6.06
C ASP A 130 19.71 24.20 5.35
N ILE A 131 20.41 23.06 5.19
CA ILE A 131 21.75 22.97 4.59
C ILE A 131 21.67 22.37 3.17
N PRO A 132 21.84 23.18 2.10
CA PRO A 132 21.63 22.72 0.71
C PRO A 132 22.60 21.63 0.23
N GLU A 133 23.84 21.62 0.72
CA GLU A 133 24.91 20.71 0.28
C GLU A 133 24.65 19.24 0.68
N ASN A 134 23.85 19.02 1.72
CA ASN A 134 23.46 17.70 2.17
C ASN A 134 22.48 17.01 1.19
N ASN A 135 21.69 17.78 0.43
CA ASN A 135 20.63 17.25 -0.45
C ASN A 135 21.16 16.31 -1.56
N SER A 136 22.36 16.56 -2.09
CA SER A 136 22.90 15.77 -3.22
C SER A 136 23.24 14.33 -2.85
N ARG A 137 23.81 14.09 -1.65
CA ARG A 137 24.22 12.73 -1.22
C ARG A 137 23.03 11.83 -0.91
N TYR A 138 21.92 12.39 -0.43
CA TYR A 138 20.71 11.63 -0.12
C TYR A 138 19.85 11.35 -1.36
N SER A 139 19.83 12.28 -2.32
CA SER A 139 19.19 12.07 -3.61
C SER A 139 19.67 10.77 -4.25
N ASP A 140 20.98 10.47 -4.18
CA ASP A 140 21.54 9.25 -4.76
C ASP A 140 21.10 7.98 -4.01
N SER A 141 21.15 7.97 -2.67
CA SER A 141 20.77 6.80 -1.86
C SER A 141 19.26 6.50 -1.92
N ILE A 142 18.43 7.55 -1.92
CA ILE A 142 16.98 7.43 -2.10
C ILE A 142 16.70 6.95 -3.53
N ALA A 143 17.31 7.55 -4.56
CA ALA A 143 17.08 7.14 -5.95
C ALA A 143 17.42 5.67 -6.22
N ILE A 144 18.50 5.15 -5.61
CA ILE A 144 18.84 3.72 -5.71
C ILE A 144 17.76 2.86 -5.03
N SER A 145 17.34 3.23 -3.82
CA SER A 145 16.31 2.51 -3.06
C SER A 145 14.94 2.53 -3.76
N THR A 146 14.56 3.66 -4.36
CA THR A 146 13.33 3.83 -5.14
C THR A 146 13.34 2.94 -6.37
N LYS A 147 14.44 2.92 -7.14
CA LYS A 147 14.58 2.02 -8.31
C LYS A 147 14.46 0.55 -7.92
N GLU A 148 14.95 0.15 -6.74
CA GLU A 148 14.74 -1.21 -6.26
C GLU A 148 13.28 -1.47 -5.90
N ILE A 149 12.62 -0.56 -5.18
CA ILE A 149 11.20 -0.68 -4.83
C ILE A 149 10.33 -0.78 -6.09
N GLU A 150 10.60 0.02 -7.12
CA GLU A 150 9.90 -0.03 -8.40
C GLU A 150 10.00 -1.40 -9.08
N LYS A 151 11.20 -2.00 -9.09
CA LYS A 151 11.39 -3.37 -9.62
C LYS A 151 10.55 -4.38 -8.84
N PHE A 152 10.51 -4.27 -7.51
CA PHE A 152 9.71 -5.17 -6.68
C PHE A 152 8.20 -4.90 -6.80
N TYR A 153 7.79 -3.65 -7.04
CA TYR A 153 6.40 -3.30 -7.32
C TYR A 153 5.93 -3.94 -8.63
N VAL A 154 6.74 -3.86 -9.69
CA VAL A 154 6.47 -4.54 -10.97
C VAL A 154 6.33 -6.05 -10.75
N LEU A 155 7.27 -6.67 -10.03
CA LEU A 155 7.20 -8.09 -9.70
C LEU A 155 5.94 -8.46 -8.90
N TYR A 156 5.58 -7.63 -7.92
CA TYR A 156 4.37 -7.78 -7.11
C TYR A 156 3.11 -7.71 -7.97
N ARG A 157 2.99 -6.69 -8.81
CA ARG A 157 1.86 -6.50 -9.72
C ARG A 157 1.73 -7.67 -10.70
N ASP A 158 2.83 -8.10 -11.29
CA ASP A 158 2.80 -9.19 -12.27
C ASP A 158 2.48 -10.53 -11.59
N THR A 159 2.97 -10.75 -10.37
CA THR A 159 2.60 -11.93 -9.55
C THR A 159 1.14 -11.90 -9.15
N MET A 160 0.59 -10.73 -8.81
CA MET A 160 -0.84 -10.57 -8.55
C MET A 160 -1.65 -10.91 -9.80
N HIS A 161 -1.31 -10.38 -10.98
CA HIS A 161 -2.02 -10.74 -12.22
C HIS A 161 -1.99 -12.25 -12.49
N GLN A 162 -0.82 -12.89 -12.43
CA GLN A 162 -0.69 -14.33 -12.59
C GLN A 162 -1.56 -15.10 -11.58
N TYR A 163 -1.62 -14.63 -10.34
CA TYR A 163 -2.48 -15.21 -9.31
C TYR A 163 -3.95 -15.14 -9.69
N LEU A 164 -4.42 -13.97 -10.13
CA LEU A 164 -5.81 -13.78 -10.55
C LEU A 164 -6.17 -14.71 -11.72
N GLU A 165 -5.28 -14.83 -12.71
CA GLU A 165 -5.44 -15.73 -13.86
C GLU A 165 -5.53 -17.20 -13.44
N VAL A 166 -4.56 -17.69 -12.66
CA VAL A 166 -4.50 -19.09 -12.20
C VAL A 166 -5.74 -19.47 -11.40
N HIS A 167 -6.27 -18.53 -10.60
CA HIS A 167 -7.43 -18.77 -9.75
C HIS A 167 -8.76 -18.32 -10.36
N ASN A 168 -8.79 -17.94 -11.64
CA ASN A 168 -9.98 -17.47 -12.37
C ASN A 168 -10.73 -16.33 -11.63
N ILE A 169 -9.99 -15.44 -10.99
CA ILE A 169 -10.54 -14.22 -10.38
C ILE A 169 -10.64 -13.16 -11.48
N ASN A 170 -11.85 -12.94 -11.99
CA ASN A 170 -12.09 -11.92 -13.02
C ASN A 170 -11.98 -10.49 -12.45
N ASP A 171 -11.83 -9.52 -13.35
CA ASP A 171 -11.66 -8.09 -13.03
C ASP A 171 -12.76 -7.56 -12.11
N ARG A 172 -14.03 -7.89 -12.38
CA ARG A 172 -15.16 -7.44 -11.54
C ARG A 172 -15.03 -7.93 -10.10
N LYS A 173 -14.55 -9.16 -9.91
CA LYS A 173 -14.34 -9.74 -8.59
C LYS A 173 -13.13 -9.12 -7.90
N PHE A 174 -12.04 -8.92 -8.65
CA PHE A 174 -10.86 -8.22 -8.15
C PHE A 174 -11.20 -6.77 -7.73
N ASP A 175 -11.93 -6.02 -8.54
CA ASP A 175 -12.44 -4.68 -8.24
C ASP A 175 -13.29 -4.67 -6.96
N SER A 176 -14.12 -5.70 -6.75
CA SER A 176 -14.90 -5.82 -5.53
C SER A 176 -14.01 -6.03 -4.31
N ILE A 177 -12.94 -6.83 -4.41
CA ILE A 177 -11.99 -7.04 -3.31
C ILE A 177 -11.22 -5.73 -3.04
N GLN A 178 -10.74 -5.08 -4.11
CA GLN A 178 -10.03 -3.81 -4.02
C GLN A 178 -10.91 -2.71 -3.40
N ALA A 179 -12.19 -2.63 -3.78
CA ALA A 179 -13.12 -1.65 -3.21
C ALA A 179 -13.32 -1.85 -1.70
N VAL A 180 -13.36 -3.10 -1.22
CA VAL A 180 -13.43 -3.41 0.21
C VAL A 180 -12.16 -2.94 0.93
N VAL A 181 -10.99 -3.20 0.34
CA VAL A 181 -9.70 -2.74 0.88
C VAL A 181 -9.60 -1.21 0.89
N ASP A 182 -9.93 -0.56 -0.22
CA ASP A 182 -9.92 0.89 -0.38
C ASP A 182 -10.81 1.59 0.64
N LYS A 183 -12.02 1.08 0.86
CA LYS A 183 -12.97 1.64 1.84
C LYS A 183 -12.39 1.70 3.25
N LYS A 184 -11.51 0.75 3.60
CA LYS A 184 -10.85 0.69 4.92
C LYS A 184 -9.80 1.78 5.11
N TYR A 185 -9.24 2.30 4.01
CA TYR A 185 -8.09 3.21 4.05
C TYR A 185 -8.37 4.61 3.45
N LYS A 186 -9.55 4.81 2.83
CA LYS A 186 -10.05 6.12 2.32
C LYS A 186 -10.75 7.00 3.37
N THR A 187 -10.64 6.67 4.66
CA THR A 187 -11.00 7.55 5.80
C THR A 187 -9.77 8.25 6.37
#